data_AF-A0A952XLX8-F1
#
_entry.id   AF-A0A952XLX8-F1
#
_cell.length_a   1.000
_cell.length_b   1.000
_cell.length_c   1.000
_cell.angle_alpha   90.00
_cell.angle_beta   90.00
_cell.angle_gamma   90.00
#
_symmetry.space_group_name_H-M   'P 1'
#
loop_
_entity.id
_entity.type
_entity.pdbx_description
1 polymer ?
#
loop_
_entity_poly.entity_id
_entity_poly.type
_entity_poly.pdbx_seq_one_letter_code
_entity_poly.pdbx_strand_id
1 'polypeptide(L)'
;MAAATPLVVGSSLSLQLERQRARTWLGIRIAAAFPVLGWPLAFLIGDGSETRDSIGGFLLIAGIIGLFTTWVFIRDWQRGFAGKLLDVVAAEQPGLVHIDGQRQAAARAALTSGDIDITAFQGVGLVEPFATAQVEHVLSGPVGRVPFLLTEVRLVNQEGYQVFRGALAGFATGRGGEAITVVGRDWGLIGNAVARFGSTIERVTLEDPTFESIFEAYGTDQVEARVVLTTTMLERMRALDTLARGLSFRCAFAGGRILLAFPGMRWRPSWWLVTRPLAGWVTEYRQWLETLIRLPARIIEVLALSPSARPGMASPAGPARPLAAAPVSVTAAADEPFTGGLSRIVAGVGMALIYIASGTLFGGLAAFFGWMILREEGWSAIVGNPFMPMIALGLLYGIGAVGFGAMRLFTFVRTWRGPLRGLPASGWPGARRRT
;
A
#
# COMPACT_ATOMS: atom_id res chain seq x y z
N MET A 1 -18.44 -2.63 -30.99
CA MET A 1 -18.56 -2.43 -29.53
C MET A 1 -19.74 -3.25 -29.04
N ALA A 2 -19.50 -4.43 -28.48
CA ALA A 2 -20.52 -5.02 -27.62
C ALA A 2 -20.44 -4.22 -26.31
N ALA A 3 -21.48 -3.44 -26.00
CA ALA A 3 -21.60 -2.84 -24.68
C ALA A 3 -21.56 -3.99 -23.66
N ALA A 4 -20.63 -3.94 -22.71
CA ALA A 4 -20.59 -4.92 -21.63
C ALA A 4 -21.97 -4.95 -20.98
N THR A 5 -22.56 -6.15 -20.89
CA THR A 5 -23.89 -6.32 -20.29
C THR A 5 -23.84 -5.74 -18.88
N PRO A 6 -24.67 -4.74 -18.55
CA PRO A 6 -24.65 -4.16 -17.21
C PRO A 6 -24.84 -5.29 -16.19
N LEU A 7 -24.22 -5.16 -15.01
CA LEU A 7 -24.58 -6.01 -13.88
C LEU A 7 -26.07 -5.77 -13.60
N VAL A 8 -26.93 -6.63 -14.15
CA VAL A 8 -28.37 -6.47 -14.00
C VAL A 8 -28.66 -6.70 -12.52
N VAL A 9 -29.18 -5.65 -11.87
CA VAL A 9 -29.69 -5.72 -10.51
C VAL A 9 -30.76 -6.80 -10.49
N GLY A 10 -30.52 -7.89 -9.75
CA GLY A 10 -31.37 -9.08 -9.74
C GLY A 10 -30.72 -10.35 -10.32
N SER A 11 -29.53 -10.26 -10.94
CA SER A 11 -28.72 -11.43 -11.28
C SER A 11 -28.31 -12.23 -10.03
N SER A 12 -28.09 -13.54 -10.17
CA SER A 12 -27.72 -14.44 -9.06
C SER A 12 -26.51 -13.93 -8.28
N LEU A 13 -25.51 -13.41 -8.97
CA LEU A 13 -24.33 -12.78 -8.37
C LEU A 13 -24.66 -11.50 -7.61
N SER A 14 -25.45 -10.58 -8.19
CA SER A 14 -25.82 -9.34 -7.52
C SER A 14 -26.59 -9.61 -6.22
N LEU A 15 -27.46 -10.62 -6.22
CA LEU A 15 -28.17 -11.08 -5.03
C LEU A 15 -27.23 -11.69 -3.99
N GLN A 16 -26.24 -12.48 -4.40
CA GLN A 16 -25.23 -13.02 -3.49
C GLN A 16 -24.38 -11.92 -2.85
N LEU A 17 -23.92 -10.94 -3.63
CA LEU A 17 -23.15 -9.80 -3.14
C LEU A 17 -23.99 -8.92 -2.19
N GLU A 18 -25.26 -8.70 -2.50
CA GLU A 18 -26.17 -7.91 -1.64
C GLU A 18 -26.43 -8.63 -0.31
N ARG A 19 -26.66 -9.95 -0.33
CA ARG A 19 -26.80 -10.77 0.89
C ARG A 19 -25.53 -10.72 1.74
N GLN A 20 -24.35 -10.82 1.11
CA GLN A 20 -23.08 -10.71 1.81
C GLN A 20 -22.93 -9.33 2.47
N ARG A 21 -23.16 -8.25 1.72
CA ARG A 21 -23.11 -6.87 2.21
C ARG A 21 -24.10 -6.65 3.38
N ALA A 22 -25.34 -7.11 3.26
CA ALA A 22 -26.35 -6.97 4.32
C ALA A 22 -25.94 -7.70 5.62
N ARG A 23 -25.38 -8.91 5.52
CA ARG A 23 -24.86 -9.66 6.68
C ARG A 23 -23.67 -8.95 7.32
N THR A 24 -22.71 -8.48 6.52
CA THR A 24 -21.57 -7.71 7.03
C THR A 24 -22.05 -6.43 7.72
N TRP A 25 -23.00 -5.70 7.14
CA TRP A 25 -23.54 -4.49 7.74
C TRP A 25 -24.26 -4.75 9.07
N LEU A 26 -25.00 -5.86 9.17
CA LEU A 26 -25.57 -6.30 10.45
C LEU A 26 -24.46 -6.59 11.48
N GLY A 27 -23.43 -7.34 11.10
CA GLY A 27 -22.28 -7.64 11.96
C GLY A 27 -21.54 -6.39 12.44
N ILE A 28 -21.33 -5.42 11.56
CA ILE A 28 -20.74 -4.11 11.89
C ILE A 28 -21.60 -3.37 12.92
N ARG A 29 -22.93 -3.32 12.74
CA ARG A 29 -23.82 -2.65 13.71
C ARG A 29 -23.77 -3.31 15.08
N ILE A 30 -23.74 -4.64 15.12
CA ILE A 30 -23.63 -5.39 16.38
C ILE A 30 -22.27 -5.11 17.03
N ALA A 31 -21.17 -5.20 16.29
CA ALA A 31 -19.82 -4.97 16.80
C ALA A 31 -19.62 -3.51 17.27
N ALA A 32 -20.15 -2.54 16.53
CA ALA A 32 -20.09 -1.12 16.90
C ALA A 32 -21.00 -0.75 18.08
N ALA A 33 -22.01 -1.55 18.41
CA ALA A 33 -22.83 -1.33 19.60
C ALA A 33 -22.04 -1.50 20.91
N PHE A 34 -21.02 -2.37 20.93
CA PHE A 34 -20.17 -2.59 22.10
C PHE A 34 -19.41 -1.34 22.56
N PRO A 35 -18.65 -0.60 21.73
CA PRO A 35 -18.04 0.65 22.17
C PRO A 35 -19.08 1.75 22.43
N VAL A 36 -20.15 1.83 21.62
CA VAL A 36 -21.17 2.89 21.74
C VAL A 36 -21.97 2.78 23.03
N LEU A 37 -22.33 1.57 23.45
CA LEU A 37 -23.10 1.32 24.67
C LEU A 37 -22.21 0.97 25.86
N GLY A 38 -21.18 0.16 25.64
CA GLY A 38 -20.32 -0.38 26.68
C GLY A 38 -19.45 0.68 27.35
N TRP A 39 -18.91 1.66 26.61
CA TRP A 39 -18.09 2.71 27.23
C TRP A 39 -18.89 3.65 28.13
N PRO A 40 -20.03 4.24 27.71
CA PRO A 40 -20.87 5.01 28.62
C PRO A 40 -21.30 4.21 29.85
N LEU A 41 -21.68 2.94 29.66
CA LEU A 41 -22.09 2.07 30.75
C LEU A 41 -20.92 1.75 31.71
N ALA A 42 -19.70 1.58 31.18
CA ALA A 42 -18.51 1.37 31.99
C ALA A 42 -18.22 2.56 32.92
N PHE A 43 -18.34 3.79 32.40
CA PHE A 43 -18.15 5.00 33.20
C PHE A 43 -19.27 5.26 34.21
N LEU A 44 -20.49 4.80 33.92
CA LEU A 44 -21.62 4.93 34.85
C LEU A 44 -21.57 3.89 35.98
N ILE A 45 -21.06 2.69 35.70
CA ILE A 45 -21.04 1.57 36.66
C ILE A 45 -19.75 1.58 37.49
N GLY A 46 -18.61 1.96 36.91
CA GLY A 46 -17.27 1.81 37.48
C GLY A 46 -16.89 2.73 38.64
N ASP A 47 -17.85 3.18 39.45
CA ASP A 47 -17.59 3.93 40.67
C ASP A 47 -18.19 3.20 41.90
N GLY A 48 -17.34 2.93 42.89
CA GLY A 48 -17.75 2.65 44.27
C GLY A 48 -17.62 1.22 44.79
N SER A 49 -17.16 0.23 43.99
CA SER A 49 -16.74 -1.10 44.52
C SER A 49 -15.86 -1.90 43.56
N GLU A 50 -15.00 -2.79 44.09
CA GLU A 50 -14.07 -3.63 43.30
C GLU A 50 -14.77 -4.48 42.21
N THR A 51 -15.99 -4.95 42.50
CA THR A 51 -16.82 -5.69 41.52
C THR A 51 -17.32 -4.78 40.40
N ARG A 52 -17.68 -3.54 40.72
CA ARG A 52 -18.15 -2.54 39.75
C ARG A 52 -17.03 -2.06 38.84
N ASP A 53 -15.83 -1.91 39.40
CA ASP A 53 -14.62 -1.55 38.65
C ASP A 53 -14.24 -2.66 37.67
N SER A 54 -14.37 -3.93 38.08
CA SER A 54 -14.15 -5.10 37.23
C SER A 54 -15.16 -5.18 36.07
N ILE A 55 -16.44 -4.88 36.33
CA ILE A 55 -17.49 -4.82 35.30
C ILE A 55 -17.23 -3.66 34.32
N GLY A 56 -16.83 -2.50 34.84
CA GLY A 56 -16.42 -1.35 34.02
C GLY A 56 -15.24 -1.70 33.11
N GLY A 57 -14.19 -2.33 33.65
CA GLY A 57 -13.03 -2.81 32.90
C GLY A 57 -13.40 -3.80 31.79
N PHE A 58 -14.29 -4.77 32.06
CA PHE A 58 -14.79 -5.71 31.06
C PHE A 58 -15.50 -5.00 29.90
N LEU A 59 -16.36 -4.04 30.21
CA LEU A 59 -17.09 -3.26 29.20
C LEU A 59 -16.16 -2.40 28.34
N LEU A 60 -15.09 -1.85 28.92
CA LEU A 60 -14.05 -1.13 28.17
C LEU A 60 -13.34 -2.04 27.18
N ILE A 61 -12.92 -3.24 27.61
CA ILE A 61 -12.26 -4.24 26.75
C ILE A 61 -13.23 -4.73 25.66
N ALA A 62 -14.48 -5.00 26.01
CA ALA A 62 -15.51 -5.39 25.04
C ALA A 62 -15.72 -4.31 23.97
N GLY A 63 -15.65 -3.02 24.34
CA GLY A 63 -15.69 -1.91 23.39
C GLY A 63 -14.51 -1.91 22.42
N ILE A 64 -13.29 -2.16 22.91
CA ILE A 64 -12.08 -2.27 22.08
C ILE A 64 -12.19 -3.46 21.11
N ILE A 65 -12.63 -4.62 21.61
CA ILE A 65 -12.89 -5.81 20.78
C ILE A 65 -13.93 -5.48 19.70
N GLY A 66 -15.03 -4.81 20.07
CA GLY A 66 -16.07 -4.39 19.13
C GLY A 66 -15.55 -3.48 18.01
N LEU A 67 -14.65 -2.54 18.32
CA LEU A 67 -13.98 -1.71 17.29
C LEU A 67 -13.09 -2.55 16.37
N PHE A 68 -12.28 -3.44 16.93
CA PHE A 68 -11.42 -4.33 16.15
C PHE A 68 -12.25 -5.24 15.24
N THR A 69 -13.30 -5.87 15.76
CA THR A 69 -14.23 -6.72 15.00
C THR A 69 -14.95 -5.93 13.89
N THR A 70 -15.34 -4.67 14.16
CA THR A 70 -15.91 -3.78 13.14
C THR A 70 -14.93 -3.55 11.98
N TRP A 71 -13.67 -3.29 12.31
CA TRP A 71 -12.61 -3.11 11.31
C TRP A 71 -12.36 -4.37 10.48
N VAL A 72 -12.33 -5.56 11.12
CA VAL A 72 -12.20 -6.85 10.44
C VAL A 72 -13.36 -7.07 9.45
N PHE A 73 -14.61 -6.89 9.89
CA PHE A 73 -15.77 -7.07 9.01
C PHE A 73 -15.73 -6.17 7.77
N ILE A 74 -15.36 -4.89 7.94
CA ILE A 74 -15.21 -3.95 6.83
C ILE A 74 -14.14 -4.45 5.84
N ARG A 75 -12.98 -4.85 6.34
CA ARG A 75 -11.83 -5.25 5.53
C ARG A 75 -12.11 -6.53 4.74
N ASP A 76 -12.69 -7.53 5.39
CA ASP A 76 -13.02 -8.82 4.78
C ASP A 76 -14.09 -8.65 3.70
N TRP A 77 -15.08 -7.80 3.96
CA TRP A 77 -16.07 -7.44 2.95
C TRP A 77 -15.45 -6.73 1.75
N GLN A 78 -14.60 -5.72 1.97
CA GLN A 78 -13.93 -4.98 0.89
C GLN A 78 -13.12 -5.91 -0.03
N ARG A 79 -12.35 -6.84 0.55
CA ARG A 79 -11.55 -7.83 -0.20
C ARG A 79 -12.41 -8.80 -0.97
N GLY A 80 -13.35 -9.45 -0.29
CA GLY A 80 -14.21 -10.45 -0.91
C GLY A 80 -15.09 -9.84 -2.01
N PHE A 81 -15.52 -8.59 -1.85
CA PHE A 81 -16.28 -7.87 -2.86
C PHE A 81 -15.44 -7.53 -4.09
N ALA A 82 -14.24 -6.96 -3.90
CA ALA A 82 -13.33 -6.62 -4.98
C ALA A 82 -12.95 -7.87 -5.80
N GLY A 83 -12.53 -8.94 -5.12
CA GLY A 83 -12.15 -10.20 -5.78
C GLY A 83 -13.26 -10.78 -6.65
N LYS A 84 -14.49 -10.85 -6.13
CA LYS A 84 -15.66 -11.36 -6.89
C LYS A 84 -16.00 -10.49 -8.10
N LEU A 85 -15.87 -9.18 -8.00
CA LEU A 85 -16.11 -8.30 -9.15
C LEU A 85 -14.99 -8.42 -10.19
N LEU A 86 -13.75 -8.57 -9.76
CA LEU A 86 -12.62 -8.81 -10.66
C LEU A 86 -12.76 -10.14 -11.39
N ASP A 87 -13.21 -11.21 -10.71
CA ASP A 87 -13.51 -12.50 -11.35
C ASP A 87 -14.54 -12.35 -12.48
N VAL A 88 -15.56 -11.52 -12.27
CA VAL A 88 -16.64 -11.30 -13.24
C VAL A 88 -16.15 -10.46 -14.41
N VAL A 89 -15.46 -9.36 -14.13
CA VAL A 89 -14.87 -8.52 -15.18
C VAL A 89 -13.82 -9.28 -16.00
N ALA A 90 -13.08 -10.20 -15.36
CA ALA A 90 -12.15 -11.09 -16.05
C ALA A 90 -12.87 -12.12 -16.91
N ALA A 91 -13.91 -12.78 -16.40
CA ALA A 91 -14.67 -13.79 -17.13
C ALA A 91 -15.36 -13.25 -18.40
N GLU A 92 -15.72 -11.97 -18.41
CA GLU A 92 -16.32 -11.32 -19.58
C GLU A 92 -15.30 -10.92 -20.66
N GLN A 93 -14.00 -10.94 -20.36
CA GLN A 93 -12.94 -10.56 -21.29
C GLN A 93 -12.19 -11.79 -21.79
N PRO A 94 -12.19 -12.09 -23.11
CA PRO A 94 -11.50 -13.26 -23.64
C PRO A 94 -10.01 -13.25 -23.29
N GLY A 95 -9.54 -14.29 -22.61
CA GLY A 95 -8.13 -14.48 -22.23
C GLY A 95 -7.68 -13.77 -20.95
N LEU A 96 -8.51 -12.90 -20.36
CA LEU A 96 -8.18 -12.22 -19.11
C LEU A 96 -8.40 -13.17 -17.91
N VAL A 97 -7.39 -13.31 -17.07
CA VAL A 97 -7.42 -14.16 -15.88
C VAL A 97 -7.20 -13.32 -14.63
N HIS A 98 -8.09 -13.46 -13.66
CA HIS A 98 -7.89 -12.95 -12.30
C HIS A 98 -7.27 -14.02 -11.41
N ILE A 99 -6.22 -13.62 -10.68
CA ILE A 99 -5.53 -14.44 -9.70
C ILE A 99 -5.57 -13.69 -8.36
N ASP A 100 -6.22 -14.30 -7.37
CA ASP A 100 -6.23 -13.81 -6.00
C ASP A 100 -4.82 -13.95 -5.39
N GLY A 101 -4.33 -12.89 -4.73
CA GLY A 101 -3.02 -12.87 -4.08
C GLY A 101 -2.84 -13.94 -2.99
N GLN A 102 -3.93 -14.47 -2.42
CA GLN A 102 -3.87 -15.62 -1.51
C GLN A 102 -3.35 -16.88 -2.20
N ARG A 103 -3.50 -17.02 -3.53
CA ARG A 103 -2.91 -18.09 -4.33
C ARG A 103 -1.45 -17.76 -4.65
N GLN A 104 -0.60 -17.76 -3.62
CA GLN A 104 0.79 -17.28 -3.70
C GLN A 104 1.62 -17.90 -4.83
N ALA A 105 1.46 -19.21 -5.09
CA ALA A 105 2.18 -19.89 -6.17
C ALA A 105 1.79 -19.35 -7.56
N ALA A 106 0.49 -19.17 -7.81
CA ALA A 106 -0.02 -18.63 -9.08
C ALA A 106 0.32 -17.14 -9.23
N ALA A 107 0.18 -16.35 -8.15
CA ALA A 107 0.56 -14.95 -8.15
C ALA A 107 2.07 -14.78 -8.41
N ARG A 108 2.92 -15.59 -7.78
CA ARG A 108 4.37 -15.59 -8.04
C ARG A 108 4.66 -15.95 -9.49
N ALA A 109 4.08 -17.04 -10.00
CA ALA A 109 4.28 -17.46 -11.38
C ALA A 109 3.88 -16.36 -12.40
N ALA A 110 2.79 -15.65 -12.15
CA ALA A 110 2.33 -14.56 -13.00
C ALA A 110 3.21 -13.29 -12.93
N LEU A 111 3.85 -13.03 -11.79
CA LEU A 111 4.70 -11.85 -11.57
C LEU A 111 6.18 -12.07 -11.91
N THR A 112 6.59 -13.32 -12.09
CA THR A 112 7.95 -13.69 -12.49
C THR A 112 8.01 -14.37 -13.86
N SER A 113 6.88 -14.46 -14.58
CA SER A 113 6.87 -15.00 -15.94
C SER A 113 7.54 -14.02 -16.89
N GLY A 114 8.26 -14.56 -17.88
CA GLY A 114 9.20 -13.81 -18.72
C GLY A 114 8.59 -12.68 -19.54
N ASP A 115 7.27 -12.61 -19.73
CA ASP A 115 6.64 -11.53 -20.48
C ASP A 115 6.56 -10.23 -19.66
N ILE A 116 6.29 -10.31 -18.35
CA ILE A 116 6.17 -9.14 -17.46
C ILE A 116 6.64 -9.51 -16.04
N ASP A 117 7.87 -9.12 -15.71
CA ASP A 117 8.48 -9.34 -14.40
C ASP A 117 8.32 -8.11 -13.50
N ILE A 118 7.85 -8.32 -12.26
CA ILE A 118 7.74 -7.26 -11.25
C ILE A 118 9.09 -6.62 -10.89
N THR A 119 10.20 -7.35 -11.04
CA THR A 119 11.52 -6.79 -10.79
C THR A 119 11.94 -5.77 -11.86
N ALA A 120 11.32 -5.78 -13.03
CA ALA A 120 11.60 -4.79 -14.07
C ALA A 120 11.27 -3.36 -13.63
N PHE A 121 10.26 -3.19 -12.78
CA PHE A 121 9.87 -1.88 -12.23
C PHE A 121 10.97 -1.26 -11.36
N GLN A 122 11.67 -2.06 -10.55
CA GLN A 122 12.84 -1.57 -9.83
C GLN A 122 14.01 -1.39 -10.80
N GLY A 123 14.21 -2.31 -11.75
CA GLY A 123 15.27 -2.24 -12.76
C GLY A 123 15.31 -0.90 -13.50
N VAL A 124 14.15 -0.37 -13.89
CA VAL A 124 14.01 0.95 -14.55
C VAL A 124 13.91 2.15 -13.60
N GLY A 125 13.87 1.91 -12.29
CA GLY A 125 13.73 2.97 -11.27
C GLY A 125 12.32 3.56 -11.12
N LEU A 126 11.27 2.91 -11.63
CA LEU A 126 9.88 3.34 -11.41
C LEU A 126 9.43 3.19 -9.95
N VAL A 127 10.00 2.20 -9.27
CA VAL A 127 9.83 1.94 -7.84
C VAL A 127 11.20 1.83 -7.17
N GLU A 128 11.25 2.25 -5.91
CA GLU A 128 12.43 2.04 -5.07
C GLU A 128 12.76 0.55 -4.92
N PRO A 129 14.03 0.19 -4.66
CA PRO A 129 14.43 -1.19 -4.43
C PRO A 129 13.61 -1.85 -3.32
N PHE A 130 13.16 -3.07 -3.58
CA PHE A 130 12.31 -3.83 -2.67
C PHE A 130 12.76 -5.29 -2.57
N ALA A 131 12.47 -5.91 -1.43
CA ALA A 131 12.78 -7.31 -1.15
C ALA A 131 11.52 -8.19 -1.18
N THR A 132 10.38 -7.63 -0.80
CA THR A 132 9.12 -8.35 -0.66
C THR A 132 8.00 -7.64 -1.42
N ALA A 133 7.30 -8.40 -2.26
CA ALA A 133 6.07 -7.97 -2.92
C ALA A 133 4.87 -8.67 -2.25
N GLN A 134 4.04 -7.88 -1.59
CA GLN A 134 2.78 -8.30 -0.97
C GLN A 134 1.63 -8.03 -1.94
N VAL A 135 1.12 -9.09 -2.55
CA VAL A 135 0.18 -9.00 -3.67
C VAL A 135 -1.24 -9.19 -3.19
N GLU A 136 -2.15 -8.31 -3.62
CA GLU A 136 -3.58 -8.42 -3.34
C GLU A 136 -4.32 -9.11 -4.49
N HIS A 137 -4.18 -8.58 -5.70
CA HIS A 137 -4.88 -9.07 -6.88
C HIS A 137 -3.95 -8.98 -8.09
N VAL A 138 -4.00 -9.99 -8.96
CA VAL A 138 -3.31 -9.98 -10.25
C VAL A 138 -4.33 -10.20 -11.36
N LEU A 139 -4.28 -9.37 -12.37
CA LEU A 139 -4.97 -9.54 -13.64
C LEU A 139 -3.89 -9.80 -14.69
N SER A 140 -3.96 -10.95 -15.36
CA SER A 140 -3.00 -11.34 -16.38
C SER A 140 -3.73 -11.93 -17.57
N GLY A 141 -3.25 -11.63 -18.78
CA GLY A 141 -3.83 -12.14 -20.01
C GLY A 141 -3.63 -11.18 -21.17
N PRO A 142 -3.96 -11.58 -22.39
CA PRO A 142 -3.97 -10.68 -23.52
C PRO A 142 -5.15 -9.71 -23.43
N VAL A 143 -4.90 -8.42 -23.67
CA VAL A 143 -5.96 -7.51 -24.10
C VAL A 143 -5.72 -7.20 -25.57
N GLY A 144 -6.64 -7.65 -26.42
CA GLY A 144 -6.40 -7.68 -27.86
C GLY A 144 -5.29 -8.67 -28.20
N ARG A 145 -4.15 -8.18 -28.72
CA ARG A 145 -2.97 -9.00 -29.08
C ARG A 145 -1.76 -8.77 -28.16
N VAL A 146 -1.90 -7.94 -27.13
CA VAL A 146 -0.76 -7.54 -26.29
C VAL A 146 -0.85 -8.25 -24.93
N PRO A 147 0.19 -9.02 -24.54
CA PRO A 147 0.33 -9.54 -23.18
C PRO A 147 0.30 -8.40 -22.16
N PHE A 148 -0.59 -8.52 -21.18
CA PHE A 148 -0.83 -7.53 -20.15
C PHE A 148 -0.78 -8.18 -18.76
N LEU A 149 -0.27 -7.41 -17.81
CA LEU A 149 -0.30 -7.71 -16.39
C LEU A 149 -0.68 -6.43 -15.67
N LEU A 150 -1.60 -6.52 -14.72
CA LEU A 150 -1.95 -5.45 -13.80
C LEU A 150 -2.12 -6.05 -12.42
N THR A 151 -1.47 -5.48 -11.41
CA THR A 151 -1.44 -6.03 -10.07
C THR A 151 -1.59 -4.94 -9.02
N GLU A 152 -2.42 -5.17 -8.00
CA GLU A 152 -2.44 -4.37 -6.78
C GLU A 152 -1.42 -4.95 -5.79
N VAL A 153 -0.43 -4.14 -5.41
CA VAL A 153 0.73 -4.60 -4.65
C VAL A 153 1.18 -3.59 -3.61
N ARG A 154 1.70 -4.11 -2.50
CA ARG A 154 2.55 -3.37 -1.56
C ARG A 154 3.98 -3.89 -1.67
N LEU A 155 4.93 -3.00 -1.92
CA LEU A 155 6.35 -3.35 -1.95
C LEU A 155 7.03 -2.91 -0.67
N VAL A 156 7.85 -3.80 -0.12
CA VAL A 156 8.54 -3.63 1.15
C VAL A 156 10.04 -3.86 0.94
N ASN A 157 10.87 -2.97 1.47
CA ASN A 157 12.33 -3.11 1.39
C ASN A 157 12.86 -4.17 2.38
N GLN A 158 14.18 -4.40 2.37
CA GLN A 158 14.83 -5.39 3.27
C GLN A 158 14.65 -5.07 4.76
N GLU A 159 14.44 -3.79 5.10
CA GLU A 159 14.26 -3.32 6.48
C GLU A 159 12.80 -3.41 6.95
N GLY A 160 11.89 -3.91 6.10
CA GLY A 160 10.46 -4.00 6.42
C GLY A 160 9.67 -2.72 6.14
N TYR A 161 10.26 -1.72 5.48
CA TYR A 161 9.59 -0.46 5.16
C TYR A 161 8.83 -0.52 3.85
N GLN A 162 7.59 -0.01 3.87
CA GLN A 162 6.80 0.16 2.66
C GLN A 162 7.44 1.24 1.78
N VAL A 163 7.91 0.82 0.61
CA VAL A 163 8.50 1.72 -0.41
C VAL A 163 7.51 2.04 -1.54
N PHE A 164 6.52 1.17 -1.75
CA PHE A 164 5.45 1.41 -2.71
C PHE A 164 4.16 0.76 -2.25
N ARG A 165 3.03 1.38 -2.58
CA ARG A 165 1.71 0.80 -2.43
C ARG A 165 0.80 1.37 -3.49
N GLY A 166 0.19 0.52 -4.30
CA GLY A 166 -0.61 0.95 -5.42
C GLY A 166 -0.82 -0.18 -6.42
N ALA A 167 -1.12 0.19 -7.66
CA ALA A 167 -1.17 -0.75 -8.77
C ALA A 167 0.07 -0.63 -9.66
N LEU A 168 0.56 -1.76 -10.18
CA LEU A 168 1.59 -1.83 -11.22
C LEU A 168 1.00 -2.49 -12.45
N ALA A 169 1.29 -1.95 -13.63
CA ALA A 169 0.87 -2.53 -14.90
C ALA A 169 2.06 -2.69 -15.84
N GLY A 170 2.14 -3.80 -16.56
CA GLY A 170 3.16 -4.04 -17.57
C GLY A 170 2.55 -4.54 -18.87
N PHE A 171 3.24 -4.25 -19.96
CA PHE A 171 2.79 -4.59 -21.31
C PHE A 171 3.97 -4.91 -22.20
N ALA A 172 3.86 -5.97 -22.99
CA ALA A 172 4.86 -6.32 -23.99
C ALA A 172 4.56 -5.63 -25.33
N THR A 173 5.48 -4.82 -25.83
CA THR A 173 5.30 -4.04 -27.07
C THR A 173 5.87 -4.70 -28.32
N GLY A 174 6.68 -5.75 -28.16
CA GLY A 174 7.34 -6.46 -29.26
C GLY A 174 8.45 -5.67 -29.98
N ARG A 175 8.63 -4.37 -29.69
CA ARG A 175 9.76 -3.56 -30.19
C ARG A 175 10.84 -3.47 -29.12
N GLY A 176 11.83 -4.36 -29.18
CA GLY A 176 13.01 -4.28 -28.32
C GLY A 176 13.91 -3.11 -28.71
N GLY A 177 14.32 -2.33 -27.73
CA GLY A 177 15.33 -1.26 -27.83
C GLY A 177 16.14 -1.23 -26.54
N GLU A 178 17.39 -0.76 -26.62
CA GLU A 178 18.26 -0.64 -25.44
C GLU A 178 17.98 0.63 -24.64
N ALA A 179 17.36 1.65 -25.24
CA ALA A 179 17.07 2.88 -24.51
C ALA A 179 15.93 2.72 -23.50
N ILE A 180 16.09 3.45 -22.40
CA ILE A 180 15.11 3.56 -21.33
C ILE A 180 14.58 4.98 -21.35
N THR A 181 13.25 5.13 -21.39
CA THR A 181 12.57 6.42 -21.25
C THR A 181 11.61 6.36 -20.07
N VAL A 182 11.76 7.26 -19.10
CA VAL A 182 10.91 7.34 -17.90
C VAL A 182 10.17 8.68 -17.89
N VAL A 183 8.88 8.64 -17.55
CA VAL A 183 8.00 9.79 -17.45
C VAL A 183 7.28 9.77 -16.11
N GLY A 184 7.24 10.91 -15.41
CA GLY A 184 6.48 11.02 -14.16
C GLY A 184 6.29 12.47 -13.70
N ARG A 185 5.38 12.66 -12.74
CA ARG A 185 5.12 13.98 -12.11
C ARG A 185 6.13 14.37 -11.04
N ASP A 186 6.79 13.39 -10.42
CA ASP A 186 7.57 13.57 -9.20
C ASP A 186 9.03 13.19 -9.42
N TRP A 187 9.91 14.17 -9.25
CA TRP A 187 11.36 14.05 -9.37
C TRP A 187 11.97 13.07 -8.35
N GLY A 188 11.35 12.85 -7.18
CA GLY A 188 11.96 12.09 -6.09
C GLY A 188 12.42 10.68 -6.46
N LEU A 189 11.62 9.93 -7.23
CA LEU A 189 11.99 8.58 -7.70
C LEU A 189 12.74 8.59 -9.03
N ILE A 190 12.48 9.58 -9.88
CA ILE A 190 13.24 9.75 -11.12
C ILE A 190 14.71 10.04 -10.79
N GLY A 191 14.98 10.85 -9.75
CA GLY A 191 16.33 11.07 -9.23
C GLY A 191 17.02 9.78 -8.78
N ASN A 192 16.27 8.80 -8.23
CA ASN A 192 16.83 7.48 -7.91
C ASN A 192 17.13 6.66 -9.18
N ALA A 193 16.32 6.77 -10.24
CA ALA A 193 16.62 6.18 -11.54
C ALA A 193 17.90 6.80 -12.12
N VAL A 194 18.02 8.13 -12.11
CA VAL A 194 19.24 8.86 -12.50
C VAL A 194 20.45 8.38 -11.72
N ALA A 195 20.34 8.28 -10.39
CA ALA A 195 21.41 7.76 -9.55
C ALA A 195 21.78 6.30 -9.86
N ARG A 196 20.80 5.46 -10.23
CA ARG A 196 21.00 4.04 -10.54
C ARG A 196 21.65 3.82 -11.91
N PHE A 197 21.35 4.66 -12.89
CA PHE A 197 21.89 4.57 -14.26
C PHE A 197 23.16 5.43 -14.48
N GLY A 198 23.58 6.21 -13.49
CA GLY A 198 24.71 7.14 -13.61
C GLY A 198 24.38 8.34 -14.52
N SER A 199 25.40 9.02 -15.05
CA SER A 199 25.26 10.18 -15.97
C SER A 199 24.66 9.83 -17.34
N THR A 200 24.11 8.63 -17.51
CA THR A 200 23.66 8.08 -18.80
C THR A 200 22.20 8.42 -19.10
N ILE A 201 21.40 8.81 -18.10
CA ILE A 201 20.00 9.22 -18.32
C ILE A 201 19.89 10.74 -18.19
N GLU A 202 19.35 11.39 -19.22
CA GLU A 202 19.26 12.84 -19.32
C GLU A 202 17.81 13.29 -19.43
N ARG A 203 17.54 14.54 -19.04
CA ARG A 203 16.22 15.15 -19.21
C ARG A 203 15.95 15.33 -20.71
N VAL A 204 14.81 14.83 -21.16
CA VAL A 204 14.33 15.00 -22.53
C VAL A 204 13.32 16.12 -22.54
N THR A 205 13.69 17.26 -23.13
CA THR A 205 12.76 18.38 -23.30
C THR A 205 11.82 18.13 -24.48
N LEU A 206 10.52 18.24 -24.21
CA LEU A 206 9.45 18.10 -25.20
C LEU A 206 8.90 19.48 -25.61
N GLU A 207 8.39 19.56 -26.85
CA GLU A 207 7.87 20.81 -27.42
C GLU A 207 6.47 21.20 -26.89
N ASP A 208 5.81 20.30 -26.15
CA ASP A 208 4.47 20.55 -25.60
C ASP A 208 4.56 21.17 -24.20
N PRO A 209 4.35 22.50 -24.04
CA PRO A 209 4.49 23.19 -22.76
C PRO A 209 3.44 22.74 -21.73
N THR A 210 2.28 22.28 -22.20
CA THR A 210 1.26 21.75 -21.30
C THR A 210 1.73 20.42 -20.70
N PHE A 211 2.55 19.65 -21.42
CA PHE A 211 3.03 18.35 -20.95
C PHE A 211 4.16 18.55 -19.94
N GLU A 212 5.14 19.38 -20.30
CA GLU A 212 6.27 19.76 -19.43
C GLU A 212 5.81 20.42 -18.12
N SER A 213 4.63 21.06 -18.10
CA SER A 213 4.06 21.61 -16.87
C SER A 213 3.52 20.56 -15.89
N ILE A 214 3.25 19.34 -16.37
CA ILE A 214 2.63 18.26 -15.60
C ILE A 214 3.61 17.12 -15.35
N PHE A 215 4.41 16.76 -16.36
CA PHE A 215 5.30 15.62 -16.38
C PHE A 215 6.70 16.03 -16.78
N GLU A 216 7.67 15.30 -16.26
CA GLU A 216 9.05 15.34 -16.72
C GLU A 216 9.40 14.02 -17.40
N ALA A 217 10.18 14.11 -18.49
CA ALA A 217 10.68 12.96 -19.22
C ALA A 217 12.21 12.86 -19.13
N TYR A 218 12.71 11.64 -18.92
CA TYR A 218 14.13 11.33 -18.87
C TYR A 218 14.41 10.12 -19.75
N GLY A 219 15.50 10.16 -20.50
CA GLY A 219 15.85 9.13 -21.47
C GLY A 219 17.34 8.85 -21.47
N THR A 220 17.73 7.60 -21.72
CA THR A 220 19.15 7.26 -21.96
C THR A 220 19.61 7.65 -23.36
N ASP A 221 18.66 7.84 -24.27
CA ASP A 221 18.86 8.36 -25.61
C ASP A 221 17.72 9.35 -25.91
N GLN A 222 18.06 10.62 -26.14
CA GLN A 222 17.06 11.67 -26.41
C GLN A 222 16.34 11.49 -27.75
N VAL A 223 16.98 10.87 -28.74
CA VAL A 223 16.39 10.60 -30.06
C VAL A 223 15.37 9.47 -29.93
N GLU A 224 15.74 8.36 -29.29
CA GLU A 224 14.84 7.23 -29.09
C GLU A 224 13.66 7.59 -28.17
N ALA A 225 13.90 8.43 -27.14
CA ALA A 225 12.84 8.94 -26.28
C ALA A 225 11.77 9.73 -27.05
N ARG A 226 12.17 10.59 -28.01
CA ARG A 226 11.21 11.36 -28.83
C ARG A 226 10.43 10.49 -29.82
N VAL A 227 10.99 9.37 -30.26
CA VAL A 227 10.27 8.40 -31.10
C VAL A 227 9.12 7.75 -30.33
N VAL A 228 9.28 7.52 -29.03
CA VAL A 228 8.25 6.92 -28.17
C VAL A 228 7.28 7.98 -27.64
N LEU A 229 7.78 9.16 -27.29
CA LEU A 229 7.02 10.31 -26.77
C LEU A 229 6.35 11.14 -27.89
N THR A 230 5.63 10.46 -28.78
CA THR A 230 4.83 11.11 -29.82
C THR A 230 3.73 11.98 -29.21
N THR A 231 3.23 12.98 -29.95
CA THR A 231 2.10 13.84 -29.52
C THR A 231 0.91 13.03 -29.04
N THR A 232 0.55 11.96 -29.76
CA THR A 232 -0.51 11.03 -29.36
C THR A 232 -0.20 10.36 -28.02
N MET A 233 1.04 9.94 -27.77
CA MET A 233 1.43 9.35 -26.48
C MET A 233 1.26 10.34 -25.32
N LEU A 234 1.65 11.60 -25.52
CA LEU A 234 1.53 12.65 -24.50
C LEU A 234 0.05 12.90 -24.13
N GLU A 235 -0.84 12.99 -25.12
CA GLU A 235 -2.28 13.13 -24.90
C GLU A 235 -2.88 11.95 -24.12
N ARG A 236 -2.45 10.73 -24.46
CA ARG A 236 -2.91 9.51 -23.79
C ARG A 236 -2.44 9.43 -22.35
N MET A 237 -1.20 9.86 -22.08
CA MET A 237 -0.66 10.00 -20.73
C MET A 237 -1.47 11.01 -19.89
N ARG A 238 -1.88 12.14 -20.46
CA ARG A 238 -2.79 13.09 -19.77
C ARG A 238 -4.18 12.50 -19.48
N ALA A 239 -4.73 11.73 -20.42
CA ALA A 239 -6.00 11.05 -20.20
C ALA A 239 -5.90 10.04 -19.06
N LEU A 240 -4.80 9.29 -19.01
CA LEU A 240 -4.50 8.34 -17.92
C LEU A 240 -4.41 9.07 -16.58
N ASP A 241 -3.76 10.23 -16.53
CA ASP A 241 -3.66 11.04 -15.32
C ASP A 241 -5.02 11.50 -14.79
N THR A 242 -5.88 11.98 -15.70
CA THR A 242 -7.23 12.44 -15.37
C THR A 242 -8.05 11.29 -14.78
N LEU A 243 -7.93 10.10 -15.36
CA LEU A 243 -8.61 8.89 -14.91
C LEU A 243 -8.04 8.32 -13.60
N ALA A 244 -6.76 8.56 -13.34
CA ALA A 244 -6.12 8.29 -12.05
C ALA A 244 -6.57 9.26 -10.94
N ARG A 245 -7.44 10.24 -11.24
CA ARG A 245 -8.03 11.21 -10.28
C ARG A 245 -6.97 11.93 -9.43
N GLY A 246 -5.83 12.27 -10.03
CA GLY A 246 -4.73 12.96 -9.35
C GLY A 246 -3.75 12.04 -8.62
N LEU A 247 -3.89 10.71 -8.70
CA LEU A 247 -2.82 9.80 -8.30
C LEU A 247 -1.65 9.97 -9.29
N SER A 248 -0.47 10.35 -8.78
CA SER A 248 0.74 10.61 -9.58
C SER A 248 1.22 9.35 -10.30
N PHE A 249 0.69 9.09 -11.50
CA PHE A 249 1.12 7.92 -12.28
C PHE A 249 2.53 8.13 -12.84
N ARG A 250 3.23 7.01 -13.06
CA ARG A 250 4.59 6.98 -13.61
C ARG A 250 4.62 5.95 -14.73
N CYS A 251 5.40 6.22 -15.77
CA CYS A 251 5.53 5.36 -16.93
C CYS A 251 7.00 5.18 -17.29
N ALA A 252 7.38 3.97 -17.71
CA ALA A 252 8.67 3.72 -18.33
C ALA A 252 8.51 2.86 -19.58
N PHE A 253 9.33 3.18 -20.58
CA PHE A 253 9.51 2.41 -21.79
C PHE A 253 10.92 1.83 -21.74
N ALA A 254 11.02 0.49 -21.69
CA ALA A 254 12.31 -0.18 -21.57
C ALA A 254 12.22 -1.63 -22.08
N GLY A 255 13.22 -2.07 -22.85
CA GLY A 255 13.35 -3.48 -23.25
C GLY A 255 12.13 -4.01 -24.00
N GLY A 256 11.48 -3.17 -24.80
CA GLY A 256 10.23 -3.50 -25.49
C GLY A 256 9.04 -3.73 -24.56
N ARG A 257 9.03 -3.08 -23.40
CA ARG A 257 7.90 -3.07 -22.47
C ARG A 257 7.46 -1.66 -22.13
N ILE A 258 6.17 -1.51 -21.86
CA ILE A 258 5.60 -0.34 -21.19
C ILE A 258 5.32 -0.77 -19.75
N LEU A 259 5.86 -0.03 -18.79
CA LEU A 259 5.69 -0.26 -17.37
C LEU A 259 4.99 0.97 -16.78
N LEU A 260 3.88 0.77 -16.09
CA LEU A 260 3.09 1.82 -15.44
C LEU A 260 3.03 1.56 -13.94
N ALA A 261 3.24 2.61 -13.15
CA ALA A 261 3.04 2.56 -11.71
C ALA A 261 1.98 3.60 -11.30
N PHE A 262 1.01 3.14 -10.52
CA PHE A 262 -0.08 3.95 -9.97
C PHE A 262 0.00 3.95 -8.43
N PRO A 263 0.85 4.80 -7.83
CA PRO A 263 0.92 4.97 -6.39
C PRO A 263 -0.47 5.29 -5.81
N GLY A 264 -0.83 4.67 -4.69
CA GLY A 264 -2.08 4.90 -3.98
C GLY A 264 -3.33 4.27 -4.61
N MET A 265 -3.25 3.74 -5.84
CA MET A 265 -4.38 3.06 -6.47
C MET A 265 -4.73 1.78 -5.72
N ARG A 266 -6.00 1.65 -5.34
CA ARG A 266 -6.57 0.49 -4.64
C ARG A 266 -7.84 0.05 -5.32
N TRP A 267 -8.04 -1.25 -5.49
CA TRP A 267 -9.23 -1.81 -6.16
C TRP A 267 -10.29 -2.26 -5.18
N ARG A 268 -10.24 -1.76 -3.94
CA ARG A 268 -11.24 -2.04 -2.92
C ARG A 268 -12.25 -0.90 -2.88
N PRO A 269 -13.55 -1.20 -2.73
CA PRO A 269 -14.56 -0.16 -2.54
C PRO A 269 -14.30 0.58 -1.23
N SER A 270 -14.69 1.84 -1.17
CA SER A 270 -14.67 2.62 0.06
C SER A 270 -15.48 1.95 1.17
N TRP A 271 -14.99 2.02 2.41
CA TRP A 271 -15.61 1.30 3.54
C TRP A 271 -17.06 1.70 3.80
N TRP A 272 -17.41 2.97 3.62
CA TRP A 272 -18.76 3.48 3.86
C TRP A 272 -19.79 2.94 2.86
N LEU A 273 -19.37 2.41 1.72
CA LEU A 273 -20.28 1.83 0.72
C LEU A 273 -20.99 0.58 1.26
N VAL A 274 -20.46 -0.08 2.30
CA VAL A 274 -21.14 -1.18 2.99
C VAL A 274 -22.50 -0.76 3.57
N THR A 275 -22.66 0.52 3.88
CA THR A 275 -23.91 1.08 4.44
C THR A 275 -25.00 1.25 3.39
N ARG A 276 -24.66 1.28 2.10
CA ARG A 276 -25.58 1.56 0.99
C ARG A 276 -25.93 0.30 0.20
N PRO A 277 -27.18 0.15 -0.30
CA PRO A 277 -27.55 -0.91 -1.23
C PRO A 277 -26.68 -0.91 -2.49
N LEU A 278 -26.32 -2.10 -3.00
CA LEU A 278 -25.45 -2.23 -4.17
C LEU A 278 -26.04 -1.59 -5.43
N ALA A 279 -27.37 -1.65 -5.58
CA ALA A 279 -28.08 -1.11 -6.75
C ALA A 279 -27.76 0.37 -7.03
N GLY A 280 -27.39 1.14 -6.00
CA GLY A 280 -27.09 2.57 -6.14
C GLY A 280 -25.65 2.91 -6.55
N TRP A 281 -24.72 1.94 -6.65
CA TRP A 281 -23.30 2.25 -6.91
C TRP A 281 -22.49 1.15 -7.61
N VAL A 282 -22.94 -0.11 -7.59
CA VAL A 282 -22.16 -1.24 -8.11
C VAL A 282 -21.88 -1.12 -9.61
N THR A 283 -22.81 -0.58 -10.37
CA THR A 283 -22.67 -0.39 -11.82
C THR A 283 -21.57 0.62 -12.14
N GLU A 284 -21.54 1.76 -11.44
CA GLU A 284 -20.49 2.78 -11.60
C GLU A 284 -19.12 2.22 -11.20
N TYR A 285 -19.07 1.48 -10.08
CA TYR A 285 -17.83 0.86 -9.62
C TYR A 285 -17.28 -0.15 -10.63
N ARG A 286 -18.15 -0.98 -11.20
CA ARG A 286 -17.79 -1.92 -12.26
C ARG A 286 -17.30 -1.19 -13.51
N GLN A 287 -18.02 -0.17 -13.97
CA GLN A 287 -17.59 0.64 -15.12
C GLN A 287 -16.23 1.29 -14.89
N TRP A 288 -15.97 1.76 -13.67
CA TRP A 288 -14.66 2.28 -13.28
C TRP A 288 -13.57 1.20 -13.36
N LEU A 289 -13.80 0.00 -12.82
CA LEU A 289 -12.84 -1.12 -12.94
C LEU A 289 -12.57 -1.51 -14.40
N GLU A 290 -13.63 -1.65 -15.20
CA GLU A 290 -13.50 -1.94 -16.63
C GLU A 290 -12.71 -0.85 -17.36
N THR A 291 -12.99 0.41 -17.05
CA THR A 291 -12.25 1.55 -17.62
C THR A 291 -10.79 1.46 -17.23
N LEU A 292 -10.46 1.20 -15.95
CA LEU A 292 -9.08 1.07 -15.51
C LEU A 292 -8.32 -0.07 -16.19
N ILE A 293 -8.96 -1.24 -16.36
CA ILE A 293 -8.34 -2.40 -17.02
C ILE A 293 -8.15 -2.12 -18.51
N ARG A 294 -9.15 -1.53 -19.16
CA ARG A 294 -9.14 -1.29 -20.60
C ARG A 294 -8.36 -0.06 -21.01
N LEU A 295 -8.17 0.93 -20.15
CA LEU A 295 -7.55 2.20 -20.51
C LEU A 295 -6.08 2.01 -20.95
N PRO A 296 -5.19 1.37 -20.17
CA PRO A 296 -3.83 1.10 -20.62
C PRO A 296 -3.80 0.23 -21.89
N ALA A 297 -4.67 -0.76 -21.98
CA ALA A 297 -4.78 -1.61 -23.16
C ALA A 297 -5.26 -0.86 -24.40
N ARG A 298 -6.21 0.06 -24.26
CA ARG A 298 -6.73 0.90 -25.34
C ARG A 298 -5.71 1.93 -25.77
N ILE A 299 -4.91 2.46 -24.83
CA ILE A 299 -3.71 3.24 -25.18
C ILE A 299 -2.82 2.38 -26.08
N ILE A 300 -2.57 1.12 -25.72
CA ILE A 300 -1.69 0.23 -26.50
C ILE A 300 -2.26 -0.20 -27.86
N GLU A 301 -3.55 -0.49 -27.94
CA GLU A 301 -4.25 -0.79 -29.20
C GLU A 301 -4.22 0.43 -30.14
N VAL A 302 -4.44 1.64 -29.59
CA VAL A 302 -4.37 2.91 -30.34
C VAL A 302 -2.92 3.32 -30.64
N LEU A 303 -1.97 2.91 -29.81
CA LEU A 303 -0.53 3.14 -30.01
C LEU A 303 0.02 2.39 -31.23
N ALA A 304 -0.77 1.55 -31.90
CA ALA A 304 -0.43 0.87 -33.15
C ALA A 304 1.05 0.49 -33.21
N LEU A 305 1.49 -0.26 -32.19
CA LEU A 305 2.47 -1.29 -32.43
C LEU A 305 1.74 -2.37 -33.23
N SER A 306 1.42 -2.08 -34.49
CA SER A 306 1.31 -3.17 -35.44
C SER A 306 2.64 -3.91 -35.34
N PRO A 307 2.66 -5.22 -35.08
CA PRO A 307 3.75 -6.03 -35.55
C PRO A 307 3.62 -6.02 -37.08
N SER A 308 3.94 -4.89 -37.71
CA SER A 308 4.28 -4.90 -39.12
C SER A 308 5.62 -5.62 -39.14
N ALA A 309 5.53 -6.93 -39.34
CA ALA A 309 6.59 -7.67 -40.00
C ALA A 309 6.98 -6.85 -41.24
N ARG A 310 8.07 -6.09 -41.14
CA ARG A 310 8.88 -5.81 -42.32
C ARG A 310 9.66 -7.10 -42.53
N PRO A 311 9.35 -7.91 -43.56
CA PRO A 311 10.25 -8.97 -43.94
C PRO A 311 11.51 -8.27 -44.46
N GLY A 312 12.63 -8.39 -43.74
CA GLY A 312 13.93 -7.93 -44.25
C GLY A 312 14.79 -7.07 -43.33
N MET A 313 14.31 -6.60 -42.18
CA MET A 313 15.22 -6.19 -41.10
C MET A 313 15.31 -7.32 -40.11
N ALA A 314 16.41 -8.07 -40.17
CA ALA A 314 16.80 -8.95 -39.08
C ALA A 314 16.73 -8.14 -37.78
N SER A 315 15.75 -8.47 -36.94
CA SER A 315 15.73 -8.01 -35.56
C SER A 315 17.05 -8.48 -34.95
N PRO A 316 17.91 -7.60 -34.41
CA PRO A 316 18.83 -8.05 -33.39
C PRO A 316 17.96 -8.29 -32.17
N ALA A 317 17.19 -9.39 -32.18
CA ALA A 317 16.67 -9.99 -30.98
C ALA A 317 17.89 -10.61 -30.26
N GLY A 318 18.81 -9.77 -29.82
CA GLY A 318 19.64 -10.07 -28.67
C GLY A 318 18.69 -10.30 -27.50
N PRO A 319 19.00 -11.21 -26.57
CA PRO A 319 18.15 -11.45 -25.41
C PRO A 319 17.88 -10.09 -24.76
N ALA A 320 16.61 -9.70 -24.67
CA ALA A 320 16.21 -8.52 -23.92
C ALA A 320 16.94 -8.61 -22.58
N ARG A 321 17.86 -7.66 -22.32
CA ARG A 321 18.72 -7.71 -21.14
C ARG A 321 17.79 -7.97 -19.96
N PRO A 322 18.06 -9.00 -19.13
CA PRO A 322 17.20 -9.26 -18.00
C PRO A 322 17.20 -7.98 -17.16
N LEU A 323 16.07 -7.28 -17.20
CA LEU A 323 15.69 -6.23 -16.24
C LEU A 323 15.53 -6.83 -14.82
N ALA A 324 15.78 -8.14 -14.69
CA ALA A 324 15.84 -8.91 -13.47
C ALA A 324 16.82 -8.28 -12.48
N ALA A 325 16.23 -7.64 -11.48
CA ALA A 325 16.94 -7.28 -10.27
C ALA A 325 17.00 -8.49 -9.31
N ALA A 326 17.63 -8.31 -8.15
CA ALA A 326 17.80 -9.34 -7.12
C ALA A 326 16.50 -10.14 -6.85
N PRO A 327 16.59 -11.43 -6.49
CA PRO A 327 15.43 -12.29 -6.28
C PRO A 327 14.48 -11.66 -5.25
N VAL A 328 13.23 -11.47 -5.66
CA VAL A 328 12.16 -10.89 -4.83
C VAL A 328 11.31 -12.01 -4.24
N SER A 329 10.96 -11.87 -2.96
CA SER A 329 9.96 -12.72 -2.32
C SER A 329 8.55 -12.22 -2.67
N VAL A 330 7.73 -13.07 -3.29
CA VAL A 330 6.31 -12.78 -3.56
C VAL A 330 5.47 -13.46 -2.50
N THR A 331 4.67 -12.67 -1.79
CA THR A 331 3.81 -13.12 -0.70
C THR A 331 2.39 -12.61 -0.91
N ALA A 332 1.40 -13.32 -0.34
CA ALA A 332 0.06 -12.75 -0.24
C ALA A 332 0.12 -11.49 0.61
N ALA A 333 -0.70 -10.49 0.32
CA ALA A 333 -0.78 -9.31 1.16
C ALA A 333 -1.15 -9.67 2.60
N ALA A 334 -0.14 -9.60 3.49
CA ALA A 334 -0.29 -9.93 4.89
C ALA A 334 -1.18 -8.91 5.60
N ASP A 335 -2.00 -9.42 6.51
CA ASP A 335 -2.84 -8.63 7.41
C ASP A 335 -2.03 -8.02 8.54
N GLU A 336 -1.18 -7.06 8.19
CA GLU A 336 -0.55 -6.22 9.21
C GLU A 336 -1.42 -4.98 9.43
N PRO A 337 -2.15 -4.88 10.57
CA PRO A 337 -3.08 -3.79 10.87
C PRO A 337 -2.39 -2.42 10.96
N PHE A 338 -1.07 -2.38 11.15
CA PHE A 338 -0.31 -1.16 11.43
C PHE A 338 0.90 -1.01 10.51
N THR A 339 0.66 -0.68 9.24
CA THR A 339 1.73 -0.36 8.27
C THR A 339 1.40 0.93 7.53
N GLY A 340 1.77 2.06 8.16
CA GLY A 340 1.72 3.42 7.63
C GLY A 340 2.71 4.33 8.37
N GLY A 341 2.93 5.58 7.94
CA GLY A 341 3.90 6.49 8.59
C GLY A 341 3.65 6.70 10.09
N LEU A 342 2.38 6.72 10.50
CA LEU A 342 1.95 6.75 11.92
C LEU A 342 2.27 5.46 12.66
N SER A 343 2.24 4.29 12.02
CA SER A 343 2.65 3.05 12.68
C SER A 343 4.16 2.97 12.88
N ARG A 344 4.97 3.73 12.14
CA ARG A 344 6.41 3.88 12.40
C ARG A 344 6.67 4.65 13.69
N ILE A 345 5.86 5.68 13.94
CA ILE A 345 5.86 6.43 15.20
C ILE A 345 5.33 5.54 16.31
N VAL A 346 4.18 4.88 16.13
CA VAL A 346 3.59 4.02 17.15
C VAL A 346 4.41 2.76 17.43
N ALA A 347 5.08 2.16 16.44
CA ALA A 347 5.94 0.99 16.66
C ALA A 347 7.31 1.38 17.24
N GLY A 348 7.93 2.46 16.74
CA GLY A 348 9.25 2.93 17.21
C GLY A 348 9.18 3.64 18.56
N VAL A 349 8.23 4.57 18.72
CA VAL A 349 7.99 5.33 19.95
C VAL A 349 7.11 4.54 20.91
N GLY A 350 6.07 3.86 20.43
CA GLY A 350 5.13 3.16 21.33
C GLY A 350 5.76 1.98 22.06
N MET A 351 6.62 1.17 21.42
CA MET A 351 7.36 0.13 22.16
C MET A 351 8.30 0.73 23.20
N ALA A 352 9.00 1.82 22.86
CA ALA A 352 9.86 2.54 23.81
C ALA A 352 9.06 3.12 24.98
N LEU A 353 7.91 3.73 24.71
CA LEU A 353 6.98 4.25 25.72
C LEU A 353 6.37 3.14 26.58
N ILE A 354 6.08 1.96 26.02
CA ILE A 354 5.61 0.81 26.78
C ILE A 354 6.66 0.37 27.81
N TYR A 355 7.93 0.28 27.40
CA TYR A 355 9.02 -0.05 28.34
C TYR A 355 9.25 1.04 29.38
N ILE A 356 9.16 2.32 29.00
CA ILE A 356 9.25 3.43 29.95
C ILE A 356 8.08 3.37 30.93
N ALA A 357 6.84 3.23 30.43
CA ALA A 357 5.63 3.18 31.24
C ALA A 357 5.63 1.97 32.19
N SER A 358 5.97 0.77 31.69
CA SER A 358 6.06 -0.43 32.52
C SER A 358 7.18 -0.31 33.55
N GLY A 359 8.33 0.23 33.16
CA GLY A 359 9.45 0.46 34.06
C GLY A 359 9.12 1.48 35.15
N THR A 360 8.45 2.58 34.81
CA THR A 360 7.98 3.58 35.79
C THR A 360 6.90 3.03 36.71
N LEU A 361 5.99 2.21 36.20
CA LEU A 361 4.91 1.62 36.99
C LEU A 361 5.45 0.61 38.00
N PHE A 362 6.18 -0.41 37.54
CA PHE A 362 6.67 -1.49 38.40
C PHE A 362 7.86 -1.04 39.27
N GLY A 363 8.75 -0.21 38.73
CA GLY A 363 9.84 0.40 39.51
C GLY A 363 9.33 1.40 40.54
N GLY A 364 8.33 2.22 40.19
CA GLY A 364 7.69 3.16 41.10
C GLY A 364 6.93 2.45 42.22
N LEU A 365 6.19 1.39 41.89
CA LEU A 365 5.50 0.55 42.89
C LEU A 365 6.48 -0.12 43.85
N ALA A 366 7.60 -0.65 43.33
CA ALA A 366 8.66 -1.24 44.16
C ALA A 366 9.32 -0.19 45.07
N ALA A 367 9.61 1.01 44.54
CA ALA A 367 10.14 2.11 45.34
C ALA A 367 9.17 2.55 46.44
N PHE A 368 7.87 2.61 46.14
CA PHE A 368 6.83 2.95 47.10
C PHE A 368 6.75 1.95 48.26
N PHE A 369 6.69 0.65 47.97
CA PHE A 369 6.66 -0.38 49.01
C PHE A 369 7.98 -0.46 49.79
N GLY A 370 9.12 -0.30 49.12
CA GLY A 370 10.41 -0.20 49.80
C GLY A 370 10.47 0.99 50.77
N TRP A 371 9.99 2.16 50.34
CA TRP A 371 9.90 3.34 51.20
C TRP A 371 8.94 3.13 52.39
N MET A 372 7.78 2.50 52.16
CA MET A 372 6.80 2.22 53.21
C MET A 372 7.39 1.31 54.29
N ILE A 373 8.03 0.20 53.90
CA ILE A 373 8.68 -0.73 54.83
C ILE A 373 9.81 -0.02 55.60
N LEU A 374 10.65 0.76 54.91
CA LEU A 374 11.73 1.51 55.57
C LEU A 374 11.21 2.59 56.51
N ARG A 375 10.06 3.19 56.22
CA ARG A 375 9.43 4.21 57.07
C ARG A 375 8.81 3.61 58.33
N GLU A 376 8.19 2.44 58.22
CA GLU A 376 7.47 1.80 59.32
C GLU A 376 8.38 0.92 60.20
N GLU A 377 9.25 0.13 59.58
CA GLU A 377 10.09 -0.87 60.27
C GLU A 377 11.57 -0.47 60.34
N GLY A 378 11.97 0.61 59.66
CA GLY A 378 13.34 1.13 59.67
C GLY A 378 14.33 0.32 58.81
N TRP A 379 15.59 0.73 58.83
CA TRP A 379 16.67 0.12 58.02
C TRP A 379 17.01 -1.32 58.44
N SER A 380 16.61 -1.74 59.65
CA SER A 380 16.78 -3.12 60.13
C SER A 380 15.91 -4.14 59.39
N ALA A 381 14.78 -3.70 58.80
CA ALA A 381 13.87 -4.57 58.06
C ALA A 381 14.40 -5.02 56.68
N ILE A 382 15.52 -4.45 56.24
CA ILE A 382 16.11 -4.82 54.95
C ILE A 382 16.57 -6.28 54.95
N VAL A 383 17.11 -6.73 56.08
CA VAL A 383 17.70 -8.07 56.22
C VAL A 383 16.67 -9.00 56.85
N GLY A 384 16.17 -9.97 56.08
CA GLY A 384 15.22 -11.00 56.55
C GLY A 384 13.76 -10.75 56.18
N ASN A 385 13.40 -9.59 55.61
CA ASN A 385 12.05 -9.36 55.12
C ASN A 385 11.82 -10.08 53.77
N PRO A 386 10.80 -10.97 53.67
CA PRO A 386 10.57 -11.79 52.50
C PRO A 386 10.19 -10.99 51.24
N PHE A 387 9.73 -9.75 51.38
CA PHE A 387 9.35 -8.88 50.26
C PHE A 387 10.52 -8.07 49.68
N MET A 388 11.64 -7.95 50.39
CA MET A 388 12.80 -7.16 49.93
C MET A 388 13.44 -7.67 48.63
N PRO A 389 13.60 -8.98 48.40
CA PRO A 389 14.07 -9.50 47.11
C PRO A 389 13.14 -9.12 45.95
N MET A 390 11.82 -9.11 46.18
CA MET A 390 10.83 -8.73 45.17
C MET A 390 10.87 -7.22 44.88
N ILE A 391 11.04 -6.38 45.90
CA ILE A 391 11.25 -4.94 45.75
C ILE A 391 12.54 -4.65 44.97
N ALA A 392 13.65 -5.33 45.30
CA ALA A 392 14.91 -5.18 44.59
C ALA A 392 14.78 -5.58 43.11
N LEU A 393 14.08 -6.68 42.81
CA LEU A 393 13.79 -7.10 41.44
C LEU A 393 12.90 -6.09 40.69
N GLY A 394 11.89 -5.52 41.36
CA GLY A 394 11.03 -4.49 40.79
C GLY A 394 11.79 -3.19 40.47
N LEU A 395 12.70 -2.77 41.34
CA LEU A 395 13.59 -1.63 41.10
C LEU A 395 14.57 -1.89 39.96
N LEU A 396 15.20 -3.06 39.93
CA LEU A 396 16.11 -3.47 38.85
C LEU A 396 15.39 -3.54 37.51
N TYR A 397 14.20 -4.14 37.47
CA TYR A 397 13.35 -4.15 36.28
C TYR A 397 12.96 -2.73 35.86
N GLY A 398 12.55 -1.89 36.81
CA GLY A 398 12.17 -0.51 36.55
C GLY A 398 13.27 0.31 35.89
N ILE A 399 14.47 0.29 36.48
CA ILE A 399 15.67 0.96 35.95
C ILE A 399 16.02 0.40 34.57
N GLY A 400 16.05 -0.93 34.43
CA GLY A 400 16.38 -1.59 33.17
C GLY A 400 15.40 -1.27 32.04
N ALA A 401 14.10 -1.32 32.31
CA ALA A 401 13.04 -1.07 31.33
C ALA A 401 13.00 0.41 30.91
N VAL A 402 13.12 1.35 31.85
CA VAL A 402 13.21 2.79 31.54
C VAL A 402 14.48 3.08 30.72
N GLY A 403 15.63 2.54 31.12
CA GLY A 403 16.89 2.71 30.40
C GLY A 403 16.83 2.15 28.98
N PHE A 404 16.27 0.95 28.80
CA PHE A 404 16.09 0.33 27.49
C PHE A 404 15.12 1.11 26.59
N GLY A 405 14.00 1.58 27.16
CA GLY A 405 13.05 2.43 26.45
C GLY A 405 13.66 3.76 26.01
N ALA A 406 14.43 4.42 26.89
CA ALA A 406 15.15 5.66 26.57
C ALA A 406 16.21 5.45 25.48
N MET A 407 16.99 4.36 25.55
CA MET A 407 17.96 4.00 24.52
C MET A 407 17.30 3.76 23.15
N ARG A 408 16.15 3.08 23.12
CA ARG A 408 15.39 2.89 21.89
C ARG A 408 14.83 4.20 21.34
N LEU A 409 14.33 5.07 22.21
CA LEU A 409 13.86 6.41 21.81
C LEU A 409 15.01 7.23 21.21
N PHE A 410 16.19 7.21 21.84
CA PHE A 410 17.39 7.89 21.35
C PHE A 410 17.86 7.33 20.00
N THR A 411 17.88 6.01 19.85
CA THR A 411 18.27 5.33 18.60
C THR A 411 17.28 5.65 17.49
N PHE A 412 15.99 5.69 17.81
CA PHE A 412 14.94 6.11 16.89
C PHE A 412 15.12 7.56 16.47
N VAL A 413 15.33 8.50 17.40
CA VAL A 413 15.58 9.92 17.09
C VAL A 413 16.84 10.09 16.24
N ARG A 414 17.89 9.31 16.49
CA ARG A 414 19.15 9.37 15.73
C ARG A 414 19.01 8.75 14.33
N THR A 415 18.20 7.69 14.18
CA THR A 415 17.93 7.04 12.89
C THR A 415 16.75 7.69 12.15
N TRP A 416 16.02 8.60 12.79
CA TRP A 416 14.92 9.37 12.23
C TRP A 416 15.43 10.33 11.15
N ARG A 417 15.53 9.82 9.93
CA ARG A 417 15.55 10.61 8.69
C ARG A 417 14.11 10.74 8.19
N GLY A 418 13.33 11.59 8.86
CA GLY A 418 11.91 11.78 8.57
C GLY A 418 11.63 12.36 7.16
N PRO A 419 10.48 12.00 6.55
CA PRO A 419 10.10 12.31 5.17
C PRO A 419 9.40 13.68 5.03
N LEU A 420 10.07 14.78 5.39
CA LEU A 420 9.54 16.13 5.12
C LEU A 420 9.76 16.60 3.66
N ARG A 421 10.31 15.75 2.79
CA ARG A 421 10.44 16.04 1.35
C ARG A 421 9.24 15.62 0.50
N GLY A 422 8.24 14.93 1.08
CA GLY A 422 7.07 14.42 0.36
C GLY A 422 5.74 15.08 0.72
N LEU A 423 5.73 16.09 1.62
CA LEU A 423 4.54 16.92 1.79
C LEU A 423 4.57 17.98 0.70
N PRO A 424 3.53 18.11 -0.14
CA PRO A 424 3.44 19.24 -1.06
C PRO A 424 3.53 20.54 -0.25
N ALA A 425 4.48 21.40 -0.61
CA ALA A 425 4.54 22.77 -0.09
C ALA A 425 3.35 23.64 -0.55
N SER A 426 2.35 23.08 -1.24
CA SER A 426 1.12 23.76 -1.62
C SER A 426 0.04 23.54 -0.56
N GLY A 427 0.09 24.36 0.49
CA GLY A 427 -0.96 24.38 1.51
C GLY A 427 -0.88 25.51 2.53
N TRP A 428 0.12 26.40 2.46
CA TRP A 428 0.17 27.59 3.31
C TRP A 428 -0.32 28.81 2.53
N PRO A 429 -1.52 29.35 2.84
CA PRO A 429 -1.93 30.65 2.33
C PRO A 429 -1.12 31.72 3.07
N GLY A 430 0.06 32.08 2.56
CA GLY A 430 0.84 33.14 3.18
C GLY A 430 2.34 33.20 2.90
N ALA A 431 2.83 32.89 1.70
CA ALA A 431 4.19 33.25 1.32
C ALA A 431 4.15 34.06 0.02
N ARG A 432 4.06 35.38 0.18
CA ARG A 432 4.20 36.33 -0.93
C ARG A 432 5.58 36.17 -1.54
N ARG A 433 5.63 36.18 -2.88
CA ARG A 433 6.84 36.42 -3.67
C ARG A 433 7.57 37.64 -3.11
N ARG A 434 8.87 37.53 -2.87
CA ARG A 434 9.79 38.65 -3.03
C ARG A 434 10.67 38.32 -4.23
N THR A 435 10.47 39.18 -5.24
CA THR A 435 11.35 39.59 -6.35
C THR A 435 12.56 38.73 -6.65
#